data_AF-A0A0C2SJJ9-F1
#
_entry.id   AF-A0A0C2SJJ9-F1
#
_cell.length_a   1.000
_cell.length_b   1.000
_cell.length_c   1.000
_cell.angle_alpha   90.00
_cell.angle_beta   90.00
_cell.angle_gamma   90.00
#
_symmetry.space_group_name_H-M   'P 1'
#
loop_
_entity.id
_entity.type
_entity.pdbx_description
1 polymer ?
#
loop_
_entity_poly.entity_id
_entity_poly.type
_entity_poly.pdbx_seq_one_letter_code
_entity_poly.pdbx_strand_id
1 'polypeptide(L)'
;MGKAGRKENCNISDNDMLVALERYTREFPNEKINIKKLADFSGIERHYWYSRKGLREKIEEINSISYEKYDIISDGDRKKIKFPNVDEVVDNNFRNKKRLKFILNSFFLTYQDFYESSCEAYKLKKDINILKDKIIKYEDEIQKLKNERDKFRELSNYNENKYYEIAIRSRERNFRKENNIKSNVIEINNKNIKAYSTDEDDLDSLLNRIDD
;
A
#
# COMPACT_ATOMS: atom_id res chain seq x y z
N MET A 1 22.54 -25.58 -21.33
CA MET A 1 21.47 -24.65 -20.91
C MET A 1 20.53 -24.42 -22.09
N GLY A 2 19.23 -24.51 -21.82
CA GLY A 2 18.19 -24.94 -22.77
C GLY A 2 17.85 -23.97 -23.90
N LYS A 3 17.65 -24.53 -25.08
CA LYS A 3 16.98 -23.93 -26.24
C LYS A 3 15.47 -23.83 -25.93
N ALA A 4 15.04 -22.76 -25.27
CA ALA A 4 13.63 -22.57 -24.89
C ALA A 4 12.93 -21.33 -25.50
N GLY A 5 13.56 -20.59 -26.43
CA GLY A 5 12.93 -19.40 -27.05
C GLY A 5 12.56 -19.53 -28.53
N ARG A 6 13.26 -20.38 -29.30
CA ARG A 6 13.20 -20.34 -30.78
C ARG A 6 11.97 -20.99 -31.42
N LYS A 7 11.14 -21.72 -30.67
CA LYS A 7 10.04 -22.54 -31.23
C LYS A 7 8.63 -21.98 -31.02
N GLU A 8 8.44 -20.92 -30.23
CA GLU A 8 7.10 -20.38 -29.96
C GLU A 8 6.68 -19.27 -30.95
N ASN A 9 7.64 -18.64 -31.65
CA ASN A 9 7.36 -17.52 -32.55
C ASN A 9 7.15 -17.89 -34.02
N CYS A 10 7.00 -19.18 -34.36
CA CYS A 10 7.02 -19.66 -35.75
C CYS A 10 5.90 -19.09 -36.65
N ASN A 11 4.78 -18.67 -36.06
CA ASN A 11 3.54 -18.30 -36.78
C ASN A 11 2.90 -17.01 -36.24
N ILE A 12 3.69 -16.01 -35.83
CA ILE A 12 3.13 -14.73 -35.37
C ILE A 12 2.59 -13.94 -36.56
N SER A 13 1.29 -13.61 -36.56
CA SER A 13 0.69 -12.74 -37.58
C SER A 13 0.88 -11.26 -37.27
N ASP A 14 0.64 -10.38 -38.25
CA ASP A 14 0.65 -8.93 -38.01
C ASP A 14 -0.40 -8.52 -36.97
N ASN A 15 -1.52 -9.22 -36.96
CA ASN A 15 -2.60 -8.97 -36.03
C ASN A 15 -2.20 -9.30 -34.58
N ASP A 16 -1.46 -10.38 -34.36
CA ASP A 16 -0.98 -10.75 -33.02
C ASP A 16 -0.02 -9.69 -32.46
N MET A 17 0.85 -9.15 -33.33
CA MET A 17 1.74 -8.05 -32.97
C MET A 17 0.97 -6.75 -32.69
N LEU A 18 -0.09 -6.46 -33.45
CA LEU A 18 -0.96 -5.32 -33.18
C LEU A 18 -1.66 -5.43 -31.82
N VAL A 19 -2.21 -6.61 -31.51
CA VAL A 19 -2.84 -6.86 -30.20
C VAL A 19 -1.83 -6.71 -29.07
N ALA A 20 -0.60 -7.21 -29.24
CA ALA A 20 0.46 -7.06 -28.26
C ALA A 20 0.86 -5.58 -28.05
N LEU A 21 0.94 -4.81 -29.13
CA LEU A 21 1.21 -3.37 -29.10
C LEU A 21 0.10 -2.59 -28.38
N GLU A 22 -1.17 -2.92 -28.64
CA GLU A 22 -2.32 -2.33 -27.95
C GLU A 22 -2.32 -2.65 -26.45
N ARG A 23 -1.98 -3.89 -26.07
CA ARG A 23 -1.84 -4.26 -24.66
C ARG A 23 -0.71 -3.49 -23.97
N TYR A 24 0.43 -3.38 -24.63
CA TYR A 24 1.59 -2.66 -24.10
C TYR A 24 1.28 -1.17 -23.86
N THR A 25 0.61 -0.52 -24.82
CA THR A 25 0.26 0.91 -24.72
C THR A 25 -0.82 1.20 -23.66
N ARG A 26 -1.65 0.21 -23.30
CA ARG A 26 -2.57 0.33 -22.14
C ARG A 26 -1.85 0.18 -20.80
N GLU A 27 -0.89 -0.73 -20.72
CA GLU A 27 -0.13 -1.00 -19.48
C GLU A 27 0.85 0.12 -19.15
N PHE A 28 1.49 0.69 -20.18
CA PHE A 28 2.47 1.78 -20.05
C PHE A 28 1.99 3.05 -20.77
N PRO A 29 0.91 3.68 -20.29
CA PRO A 29 0.35 4.86 -20.93
C PRO A 29 1.36 6.02 -20.90
N ASN A 30 1.47 6.76 -22.00
CA ASN A 30 2.39 7.89 -22.18
C ASN A 30 3.89 7.56 -22.15
N GLU A 31 4.28 6.28 -22.11
CA GLU A 31 5.68 5.90 -22.33
C GLU A 31 6.00 5.80 -23.83
N LYS A 32 7.18 6.31 -24.20
CA LYS A 32 7.73 6.05 -25.53
C LYS A 32 7.98 4.54 -25.68
N ILE A 33 7.32 3.94 -26.65
CA ILE A 33 7.43 2.51 -26.98
C ILE A 33 8.87 2.22 -27.39
N ASN A 34 9.56 1.45 -26.54
CA ASN A 34 10.87 0.89 -26.84
C ASN A 34 10.72 -0.57 -27.28
N ILE A 35 11.17 -0.91 -28.50
CA ILE A 35 11.05 -2.26 -29.07
C ILE A 35 11.65 -3.34 -28.16
N LYS A 36 12.71 -3.02 -27.41
CA LYS A 36 13.28 -3.96 -26.42
C LYS A 36 12.28 -4.26 -25.31
N LYS A 37 11.72 -3.22 -24.68
CA LYS A 37 10.71 -3.37 -23.63
C LYS A 37 9.45 -4.06 -24.14
N LEU A 38 9.00 -3.69 -25.35
CA LEU A 38 7.82 -4.27 -26.00
C LEU A 38 8.01 -5.77 -26.28
N ALA A 39 9.17 -6.18 -26.78
CA ALA A 39 9.50 -7.58 -26.99
C ALA A 39 9.56 -8.38 -25.68
N ASP A 40 10.19 -7.81 -24.66
CA ASP A 40 10.29 -8.45 -23.35
C ASP A 40 8.89 -8.58 -22.69
N PHE A 41 7.99 -7.61 -22.88
CA PHE A 41 6.60 -7.63 -22.41
C PHE A 41 5.71 -8.61 -23.18
N SER A 42 5.81 -8.63 -24.51
CA SER A 42 4.92 -9.40 -25.38
C SER A 42 5.34 -10.85 -25.56
N GLY A 43 6.59 -11.20 -25.20
CA GLY A 43 7.20 -12.50 -25.53
C GLY A 43 7.58 -12.64 -27.01
N ILE A 44 7.22 -11.66 -27.86
CA ILE A 44 7.53 -11.65 -29.28
C ILE A 44 8.97 -11.18 -29.48
N GLU A 45 9.78 -12.01 -30.12
CA GLU A 45 11.19 -11.68 -30.34
C GLU A 45 11.39 -10.35 -31.08
N ARG A 46 12.40 -9.59 -30.64
CA ARG A 46 12.75 -8.26 -31.17
C ARG A 46 12.84 -8.21 -32.70
N HIS A 47 13.34 -9.28 -33.33
CA HIS A 47 13.56 -9.30 -34.77
C HIS A 47 12.24 -9.22 -35.57
N TYR A 48 11.12 -9.71 -35.04
CA TYR A 48 9.80 -9.57 -35.68
C TYR A 48 9.33 -8.12 -35.71
N TRP A 49 9.60 -7.36 -34.65
CA TRP A 49 9.26 -5.93 -34.59
C TRP A 49 10.08 -5.08 -35.56
N TYR A 50 11.34 -5.45 -35.80
CA TYR A 50 12.19 -4.75 -36.76
C TYR A 50 11.94 -5.16 -38.22
N SER A 51 11.54 -6.40 -38.48
CA SER A 51 11.40 -6.93 -39.83
C SER A 51 10.14 -6.45 -40.55
N ARG A 52 9.13 -5.97 -39.81
CA ARG A 52 7.83 -5.58 -40.37
C ARG A 52 7.68 -4.07 -40.43
N LYS A 53 7.91 -3.53 -41.63
CA LYS A 53 7.91 -2.08 -41.90
C LYS A 53 6.65 -1.36 -41.40
N GLY A 54 5.46 -1.90 -41.68
CA GLY A 54 4.20 -1.25 -41.27
C GLY A 54 4.00 -1.16 -39.74
N LEU A 55 4.47 -2.16 -38.98
CA LEU A 55 4.42 -2.11 -37.51
C LEU A 55 5.42 -1.13 -36.94
N ARG A 56 6.62 -1.07 -37.54
CA ARG A 56 7.63 -0.09 -37.15
C ARG A 56 7.16 1.33 -37.38
N GLU A 57 6.58 1.61 -38.55
CA GLU A 57 5.98 2.92 -38.87
C GLU A 57 4.88 3.28 -37.88
N LYS A 58 4.04 2.31 -37.49
CA LYS A 58 2.99 2.53 -36.48
C LYS A 58 3.56 2.83 -35.09
N ILE A 59 4.62 2.14 -34.67
CA ILE A 59 5.33 2.44 -33.42
C ILE A 59 5.95 3.83 -33.46
N GLU A 60 6.56 4.22 -34.59
CA GLU A 60 7.11 5.55 -34.80
C GLU A 60 6.02 6.63 -34.78
N GLU A 61 4.87 6.38 -35.41
CA GLU A 61 3.68 7.24 -35.36
C GLU A 61 3.22 7.45 -33.91
N ILE A 62 3.00 6.38 -33.15
CA ILE A 62 2.59 6.48 -31.74
C ILE A 62 3.64 7.24 -30.91
N ASN A 63 4.92 6.95 -31.11
CA ASN A 63 6.01 7.62 -30.40
C ASN A 63 6.19 9.09 -30.79
N SER A 64 5.71 9.49 -31.99
CA SER A 64 5.73 10.87 -32.45
C SER A 64 4.62 11.72 -31.86
N ILE A 65 3.62 11.08 -31.24
CA ILE A 65 2.59 11.75 -30.44
C ILE A 65 3.27 12.29 -29.18
N SER A 66 3.77 13.52 -29.26
CA SER A 66 4.25 14.25 -28.09
C SER A 66 3.04 14.68 -27.25
N TYR A 67 2.83 13.97 -26.14
CA TYR A 67 1.85 14.36 -25.13
C TYR A 67 2.22 15.67 -24.42
N GLU A 68 3.44 16.20 -24.62
CA GLU A 68 3.86 17.51 -24.09
C GLU A 68 3.07 18.67 -24.71
N LYS A 69 2.33 18.43 -25.81
CA LYS A 69 1.53 19.43 -26.54
C LYS A 69 0.03 19.43 -26.25
N TYR A 70 -0.46 18.65 -25.29
CA TYR A 70 -1.74 19.00 -24.69
C TYR A 70 -1.44 20.09 -23.67
N ASP A 71 -1.60 21.38 -24.02
CA ASP A 71 -1.46 22.42 -23.00
C ASP A 71 -2.49 22.11 -21.91
N ILE A 72 -2.01 21.65 -20.77
CA ILE A 72 -2.84 21.51 -19.58
C ILE A 72 -3.10 22.96 -19.16
N ILE A 73 -4.24 23.50 -19.57
CA ILE A 73 -4.67 24.83 -19.10
C ILE A 73 -5.01 24.65 -17.63
N SER A 74 -4.06 25.07 -16.78
CA SER A 74 -4.24 25.16 -15.34
C SER A 74 -5.01 26.45 -15.02
N ASP A 75 -6.32 26.41 -15.20
CA ASP A 75 -7.21 27.39 -14.58
C ASP A 75 -7.51 26.91 -13.15
N GLY A 76 -6.75 27.42 -12.18
CA GLY A 76 -6.99 27.25 -10.74
C GLY A 76 -7.13 25.79 -10.27
N ASP A 77 -6.02 25.16 -9.90
CA ASP A 77 -5.92 23.85 -9.22
C ASP A 77 -6.61 22.62 -9.87
N ARG A 78 -7.25 22.78 -11.03
CA ARG A 78 -7.89 21.69 -11.76
C ARG A 78 -7.20 21.50 -13.11
N LYS A 79 -6.45 20.40 -13.25
CA LYS A 79 -5.94 19.93 -14.54
C LYS A 79 -7.13 19.65 -15.46
N LYS A 80 -7.49 20.60 -16.33
CA LYS A 80 -8.53 20.38 -17.34
C LYS A 80 -7.93 19.57 -18.48
N ILE A 81 -8.53 18.42 -18.78
CA ILE A 81 -8.19 17.63 -19.95
C ILE A 81 -8.62 18.43 -21.18
N LYS A 82 -7.69 18.73 -22.10
CA LYS A 82 -8.03 19.30 -23.40
C LYS A 82 -8.67 18.22 -24.26
N PHE A 83 -9.96 18.36 -24.52
CA PHE A 83 -10.64 17.53 -25.50
C PHE A 83 -10.29 17.98 -26.92
N PRO A 84 -10.21 17.06 -27.89
CA PRO A 84 -10.06 17.43 -29.29
C PRO A 84 -11.23 18.32 -29.73
N ASN A 85 -10.94 19.32 -30.57
CA ASN A 85 -11.97 20.20 -31.10
C ASN A 85 -12.95 19.39 -31.97
N VAL A 86 -14.24 19.45 -31.64
CA VAL A 86 -15.29 18.71 -32.35
C VAL A 86 -15.31 19.09 -33.83
N ASP A 87 -15.13 20.38 -34.15
CA ASP A 87 -15.12 20.87 -35.52
C ASP A 87 -13.94 20.29 -36.31
N GLU A 88 -12.74 20.26 -35.72
CA GLU A 88 -11.56 19.63 -36.35
C GLU A 88 -11.73 18.13 -36.57
N VAL A 89 -12.35 17.43 -35.61
CA VAL A 89 -12.61 15.98 -35.74
C VAL A 89 -13.60 15.73 -36.88
N VAL A 90 -14.64 16.54 -36.98
CA VAL A 90 -15.64 16.44 -38.05
C VAL A 90 -15.01 16.80 -39.40
N ASP A 91 -14.33 17.93 -39.52
CA ASP A 91 -13.77 18.42 -40.78
C ASP A 91 -12.74 17.46 -41.37
N ASN A 92 -11.85 16.90 -40.54
CA ASN A 92 -10.83 15.95 -40.97
C ASN A 92 -11.40 14.58 -41.37
N ASN A 93 -12.64 14.25 -40.96
CA ASN A 93 -13.23 12.93 -41.17
C ASN A 93 -14.59 12.95 -41.89
N PHE A 94 -15.09 14.12 -42.31
CA PHE A 94 -16.43 14.30 -42.88
C PHE A 94 -16.69 13.42 -44.11
N ARG A 95 -15.66 13.27 -44.97
CA ARG A 95 -15.73 12.42 -46.17
C ARG A 95 -15.66 10.92 -45.85
N ASN A 96 -15.26 10.54 -44.63
CA ASN A 96 -15.16 9.16 -44.18
C ASN A 96 -16.04 8.90 -42.95
N LYS A 97 -17.34 8.76 -43.19
CA LYS A 97 -18.37 8.50 -42.16
C LYS A 97 -18.06 7.28 -41.28
N LYS A 98 -17.41 6.25 -41.83
CA LYS A 98 -17.04 5.05 -41.07
C LYS A 98 -15.96 5.36 -40.03
N ARG A 99 -14.94 6.14 -40.42
CA ARG A 99 -13.87 6.61 -39.52
C ARG A 99 -14.43 7.56 -38.45
N LEU A 100 -15.32 8.47 -38.81
CA LEU A 100 -15.95 9.38 -37.85
C LEU A 100 -16.78 8.62 -36.80
N LYS A 101 -17.58 7.63 -37.21
CA LYS A 101 -18.32 6.76 -36.27
C LYS A 101 -17.39 6.01 -35.31
N PHE A 102 -16.27 5.49 -35.83
CA PHE A 102 -15.28 4.81 -35.01
C PHE A 102 -14.68 5.74 -33.95
N ILE A 103 -14.25 6.95 -34.34
CA ILE A 103 -13.67 7.94 -33.42
C ILE A 103 -14.67 8.32 -32.32
N LEU A 104 -15.93 8.59 -32.68
CA LEU A 104 -16.98 8.92 -31.71
C LEU A 104 -17.24 7.76 -30.75
N ASN A 105 -17.32 6.53 -31.25
CA ASN A 105 -17.54 5.36 -30.40
C ASN A 105 -16.37 5.14 -29.43
N SER A 106 -15.13 5.27 -29.89
CA SER A 106 -13.95 5.22 -29.03
C SER A 106 -13.99 6.30 -27.95
N PHE A 107 -14.39 7.52 -28.30
CA PHE A 107 -14.55 8.61 -27.33
C PHE A 107 -15.59 8.28 -26.25
N PHE A 108 -16.77 7.78 -26.63
CA PHE A 108 -17.81 7.40 -25.66
C PHE A 108 -17.36 6.28 -24.73
N LEU A 109 -16.68 5.26 -25.26
CA LEU A 109 -16.14 4.16 -24.44
C LEU A 109 -15.12 4.69 -23.43
N THR A 110 -14.15 5.49 -23.88
CA THR A 110 -13.15 6.09 -22.97
C THR A 110 -13.77 7.02 -21.94
N TYR A 111 -14.80 7.78 -22.31
CA TYR A 111 -15.52 8.64 -21.36
C TYR A 111 -16.28 7.82 -20.32
N GLN A 112 -16.92 6.72 -20.73
CA GLN A 112 -17.58 5.80 -19.80
C GLN A 112 -16.58 5.17 -18.83
N ASP A 113 -15.45 4.65 -19.33
CA ASP A 113 -14.38 4.07 -18.51
C ASP A 113 -13.85 5.09 -17.47
N PHE A 114 -13.66 6.35 -17.89
CA PHE A 114 -13.24 7.42 -17.00
C PHE A 114 -14.29 7.73 -15.92
N TYR A 115 -15.57 7.77 -16.30
CA TYR A 115 -16.67 8.01 -15.36
C TYR A 115 -16.78 6.88 -14.31
N GLU A 116 -16.67 5.63 -14.75
CA GLU A 116 -16.68 4.46 -13.86
C GLU A 116 -15.48 4.49 -12.89
N SER A 117 -14.28 4.75 -13.41
CA SER A 117 -13.06 4.93 -12.60
C SER A 117 -13.21 6.06 -11.57
N SER A 118 -13.82 7.18 -11.95
CA SER A 118 -14.09 8.30 -11.04
C SER A 118 -15.09 7.93 -9.94
N CYS A 119 -16.12 7.14 -10.27
CA CYS A 119 -17.07 6.65 -9.28
C CYS A 119 -16.40 5.71 -8.27
N GLU A 120 -15.53 4.82 -8.74
CA GLU A 120 -14.75 3.91 -7.87
C GLU A 120 -13.78 4.69 -6.98
N ALA A 121 -13.04 5.64 -7.53
CA ALA A 121 -12.14 6.50 -6.77
C ALA A 121 -12.89 7.27 -5.66
N TYR A 122 -14.11 7.73 -5.93
CA TYR A 122 -14.95 8.37 -4.94
C TYR A 122 -15.36 7.42 -3.79
N LYS A 123 -15.71 6.16 -4.10
CA LYS A 123 -16.01 5.13 -3.09
C LYS A 123 -14.78 4.85 -2.22
N LEU A 124 -13.62 4.62 -2.84
CA LEU A 124 -12.36 4.39 -2.13
C LEU A 124 -11.99 5.56 -1.22
N LYS A 125 -12.19 6.80 -1.67
CA LYS A 125 -11.96 7.99 -0.83
C LYS A 125 -12.86 8.01 0.41
N LYS A 126 -14.12 7.58 0.28
CA LYS A 126 -15.04 7.47 1.42
C LYS A 126 -14.56 6.41 2.41
N ASP A 127 -14.13 5.26 1.92
CA ASP A 127 -13.63 4.17 2.77
C ASP A 127 -12.35 4.57 3.52
N ILE A 128 -11.44 5.29 2.86
CA ILE A 128 -10.24 5.85 3.50
C ILE A 128 -10.61 6.76 4.68
N ASN A 129 -11.61 7.62 4.53
CA ASN A 129 -12.04 8.49 5.62
C ASN A 129 -12.61 7.70 6.80
N ILE A 130 -13.42 6.66 6.53
CA ILE A 130 -13.94 5.77 7.58
C ILE A 130 -12.81 5.06 8.32
N LEU A 131 -11.78 4.59 7.60
CA LEU A 131 -10.62 3.95 8.20
C LEU A 131 -9.80 4.92 9.05
N LYS A 132 -9.61 6.17 8.61
CA LYS A 132 -8.95 7.22 9.40
C LYS A 132 -9.67 7.48 10.72
N ASP A 133 -11.00 7.59 10.69
CA ASP A 133 -11.79 7.79 11.91
C ASP A 133 -11.66 6.61 12.88
N LYS A 134 -11.54 5.37 12.36
CA LYS A 134 -11.28 4.18 13.19
C LYS A 134 -9.89 4.20 13.81
N ILE A 135 -8.86 4.58 13.04
CA ILE A 135 -7.48 4.70 13.55
C ILE A 135 -7.43 5.66 14.74
N ILE A 136 -8.02 6.86 14.60
CA ILE A 136 -8.07 7.85 15.69
C ILE A 136 -8.71 7.26 16.95
N LYS A 137 -9.83 6.52 16.80
CA LYS A 137 -10.50 5.87 17.94
C LYS A 137 -9.62 4.80 18.62
N TYR A 138 -8.91 3.99 17.83
CA TYR A 138 -8.02 2.97 18.38
C TYR A 138 -6.77 3.58 19.03
N GLU A 139 -6.24 4.69 18.50
CA GLU A 139 -5.15 5.43 19.14
C GLU A 139 -5.56 5.96 20.52
N ASP A 140 -6.77 6.53 20.63
CA ASP A 140 -7.32 6.97 21.92
C ASP A 140 -7.49 5.81 22.92
N GLU A 141 -7.95 4.65 22.45
CA GLU A 141 -8.12 3.46 23.28
C GLU A 141 -6.78 2.90 23.76
N ILE A 142 -5.77 2.83 22.88
CA ILE A 142 -4.40 2.46 23.23
C ILE A 142 -3.84 3.39 24.29
N GLN A 143 -4.05 4.70 24.17
CA GLN A 143 -3.55 5.65 25.16
C GLN A 143 -4.23 5.48 26.53
N LYS A 144 -5.53 5.18 26.57
CA LYS A 144 -6.23 4.86 27.83
C LYS A 144 -5.65 3.62 28.49
N LEU A 145 -5.43 2.54 27.72
CA LEU A 145 -4.86 1.30 28.23
C LEU A 145 -3.42 1.49 28.73
N LYS A 146 -2.61 2.29 28.05
CA LYS A 146 -1.26 2.67 28.54
C LYS A 146 -1.33 3.38 29.89
N ASN A 147 -2.23 4.36 30.03
CA ASN A 147 -2.42 5.08 31.29
C ASN A 147 -2.91 4.15 32.42
N GLU A 148 -3.79 3.19 32.13
CA GLU A 148 -4.24 2.19 33.11
C GLU A 148 -3.11 1.26 33.53
N ARG A 149 -2.33 0.75 32.58
CA ARG A 149 -1.13 -0.05 32.84
C ARG A 149 -0.16 0.68 33.76
N ASP A 150 0.11 1.96 33.48
CA ASP A 150 1.06 2.74 34.27
C ASP A 150 0.58 2.92 35.72
N LYS A 151 -0.73 3.13 35.92
CA LYS A 151 -1.34 3.14 37.28
C LYS A 151 -1.19 1.80 37.99
N PHE A 152 -1.41 0.68 37.30
CA PHE A 152 -1.21 -0.65 37.88
C PHE A 152 0.25 -0.90 38.25
N ARG A 153 1.20 -0.43 37.43
CA ARG A 153 2.63 -0.51 37.72
C ARG A 153 3.01 0.30 38.96
N GLU A 154 2.52 1.53 39.08
CA GLU A 154 2.72 2.36 40.27
C GLU A 154 2.14 1.70 41.53
N LEU A 155 0.93 1.14 41.43
CA LEU A 155 0.30 0.42 42.54
C LEU A 155 1.08 -0.84 42.93
N SER A 156 1.62 -1.59 41.96
CA SER A 156 2.48 -2.74 42.20
C SER A 156 3.73 -2.34 42.98
N ASN A 157 4.47 -1.33 42.48
CA ASN A 157 5.66 -0.80 43.14
C ASN A 157 5.36 -0.29 44.57
N TYR A 158 4.22 0.38 44.76
CA TYR A 158 3.80 0.84 46.08
C TYR A 158 3.54 -0.34 47.03
N ASN A 159 2.83 -1.38 46.57
CA ASN A 159 2.53 -2.56 47.37
C ASN A 159 3.79 -3.38 47.69
N GLU A 160 4.71 -3.49 46.75
CA GLU A 160 6.01 -4.13 46.95
C GLU A 160 6.84 -3.40 48.01
N ASN A 161 6.92 -2.07 47.92
CA ASN A 161 7.58 -1.24 48.94
C ASN A 161 6.92 -1.38 50.32
N LYS A 162 5.59 -1.38 50.38
CA LYS A 162 4.83 -1.65 51.61
C LYS A 162 5.16 -3.03 52.19
N TYR A 163 5.25 -4.05 51.34
CA TYR A 163 5.63 -5.39 51.76
C TYR A 163 7.02 -5.40 52.37
N TYR A 164 8.02 -4.79 51.71
CA TYR A 164 9.37 -4.67 52.25
C TYR A 164 9.41 -3.88 53.58
N GLU A 165 8.65 -2.78 53.68
CA GLU A 165 8.54 -2.01 54.91
C GLU A 165 8.01 -2.87 56.06
N ILE A 166 6.89 -3.58 55.84
CA ILE A 166 6.29 -4.49 56.82
C ILE A 166 7.29 -5.60 57.17
N ALA A 167 7.96 -6.18 56.18
CA ALA A 167 8.92 -7.26 56.38
C ALA A 167 10.07 -6.81 57.30
N ILE A 168 10.65 -5.63 57.07
CA ILE A 168 11.73 -5.07 57.90
C ILE A 168 11.21 -4.67 59.29
N ARG A 169 10.13 -3.89 59.36
CA ARG A 169 9.58 -3.34 60.61
C ARG A 169 8.92 -4.40 61.48
N SER A 170 8.55 -5.56 60.92
CA SER A 170 8.08 -6.71 61.70
C SER A 170 9.13 -7.24 62.69
N ARG A 171 10.39 -6.77 62.64
CA ARG A 171 11.39 -7.01 63.70
C ARG A 171 11.09 -6.24 64.98
N GLU A 172 10.42 -5.09 64.89
CA GLU A 172 10.09 -4.22 66.02
C GLU A 172 8.88 -4.76 66.80
N ARG A 173 9.03 -4.94 68.12
CA ARG A 173 7.96 -5.53 68.96
C ARG A 173 6.70 -4.66 69.05
N ASN A 174 6.87 -3.33 69.08
CA ASN A 174 5.76 -2.38 69.19
C ASN A 174 4.95 -2.35 67.87
N PHE A 175 5.65 -2.20 66.73
CA PHE A 175 5.01 -2.27 65.41
C PHE A 175 4.25 -3.58 65.18
N ARG A 176 4.82 -4.74 65.59
CA ARG A 176 4.11 -6.03 65.52
C ARG A 176 2.82 -6.06 66.34
N LYS A 177 2.85 -5.53 67.56
CA LYS A 177 1.66 -5.47 68.43
C LYS A 177 0.58 -4.56 67.85
N GLU A 178 0.96 -3.40 67.30
CA GLU A 178 0.05 -2.42 66.70
C GLU A 178 -0.61 -2.95 65.42
N ASN A 179 0.10 -3.77 64.63
CA ASN A 179 -0.36 -4.30 63.35
C ASN A 179 -0.84 -5.76 63.41
N ASN A 180 -1.06 -6.33 64.62
CA ASN A 180 -1.50 -7.72 64.82
C ASN A 180 -0.60 -8.79 64.15
N ILE A 181 0.70 -8.53 64.03
CA ILE A 181 1.66 -9.45 63.43
C ILE A 181 2.19 -10.40 64.50
N LYS A 182 1.89 -11.71 64.36
CA LYS A 182 2.17 -12.73 65.38
C LYS A 182 3.67 -13.04 65.58
N SER A 183 4.47 -12.94 64.52
CA SER A 183 5.90 -13.26 64.52
C SER A 183 6.68 -12.33 63.58
N ASN A 184 8.00 -12.32 63.64
CA ASN A 184 8.83 -11.62 62.66
C ASN A 184 8.58 -12.25 61.28
N VAL A 185 8.26 -11.43 60.27
CA VAL A 185 7.90 -11.90 58.92
C VAL A 185 9.15 -12.35 58.16
N ILE A 186 10.30 -11.72 58.42
CA ILE A 186 11.60 -12.18 57.92
C ILE A 186 12.23 -13.09 58.98
N GLU A 187 11.77 -14.33 59.08
CA GLU A 187 12.62 -15.40 59.59
C GLU A 187 13.49 -15.90 58.43
N ILE A 188 14.75 -15.46 58.38
CA ILE A 188 15.73 -16.02 57.44
C ILE A 188 16.01 -17.46 57.88
N ASN A 189 15.18 -18.39 57.42
CA ASN A 189 15.49 -19.80 57.46
C ASN A 189 16.14 -20.13 56.11
N ASN A 190 17.47 -20.08 56.07
CA ASN A 190 18.35 -20.28 54.90
C ASN A 190 18.14 -21.60 54.12
N LYS A 191 17.14 -22.42 54.45
CA LYS A 191 16.91 -23.72 53.84
C LYS A 191 15.83 -23.74 52.74
N ASN A 192 14.94 -22.75 52.65
CA ASN A 192 13.76 -22.84 51.79
C ASN A 192 13.45 -21.59 50.95
N ILE A 193 14.45 -20.79 50.56
CA ILE A 193 14.24 -19.76 49.52
C ILE A 193 14.25 -20.47 48.16
N LYS A 194 13.17 -21.19 47.82
CA LYS A 194 12.75 -21.30 46.42
C LYS A 194 12.04 -20.00 46.12
N ALA A 195 12.81 -19.05 45.57
CA ALA A 195 12.27 -17.77 45.14
C ALA A 195 11.09 -18.03 44.21
N TYR A 196 9.98 -17.35 44.48
CA TYR A 196 8.97 -17.11 43.47
C TYR A 196 9.66 -16.31 42.37
N SER A 197 10.21 -17.02 41.38
CA SER A 197 10.50 -16.50 40.05
C SER A 197 9.15 -16.15 39.48
N THR A 198 8.70 -14.91 39.68
CA THR A 198 7.65 -14.35 38.84
C THR A 198 8.19 -14.31 37.42
N ASP A 199 7.36 -14.71 36.46
CA ASP A 199 7.61 -14.70 35.01
C ASP A 199 7.77 -13.25 34.46
N GLU A 200 8.35 -12.33 35.24
CA GLU A 200 8.67 -10.96 34.82
C GLU A 200 9.71 -10.95 33.69
N ASP A 201 10.61 -11.94 33.66
CA ASP A 201 11.56 -12.15 32.56
C ASP A 201 10.84 -12.46 31.23
N ASP A 202 9.64 -13.09 31.27
CA ASP A 202 8.88 -13.39 30.05
C ASP A 202 8.14 -12.15 29.52
N LEU A 203 7.67 -11.25 30.40
CA LEU A 203 6.94 -10.04 29.98
C LEU A 203 7.87 -9.00 29.33
N ASP A 204 9.06 -8.78 29.90
CA ASP A 204 10.07 -7.89 29.31
C ASP A 204 10.67 -8.49 28.02
N SER A 205 10.74 -9.82 27.89
CA SER A 205 11.13 -10.48 26.64
C SER A 205 10.09 -10.32 25.53
N LEU A 206 8.80 -10.27 25.88
CA LEU A 206 7.70 -10.06 24.94
C LEU A 206 7.59 -8.60 24.51
N LEU A 207 7.89 -7.65 25.40
CA LEU A 207 7.89 -6.22 25.10
C LEU A 207 9.04 -5.84 24.15
N ASN A 208 10.22 -6.41 24.32
CA ASN A 208 11.37 -6.17 23.41
C ASN A 208 11.19 -6.75 22.00
N ARG A 209 10.18 -7.61 21.78
CA ARG A 209 9.87 -8.18 20.45
C ARG A 209 8.83 -7.39 19.65
N ILE A 210 8.23 -6.37 20.25
CA ILE A 210 7.17 -5.55 19.62
C ILE A 210 7.76 -4.28 18.98
N ASP A 211 8.98 -3.90 19.35
CA ASP A 211 9.68 -2.71 18.86
C ASP A 211 10.69 -2.99 17.70
N ASP A 212 10.72 -4.22 17.17
CA ASP A 212 11.43 -4.63 15.94
C ASP A 212 10.44 -4.91 14.78
#